data_AF-A0A0T6BG55-F1
#
_entry.id   AF-A0A0T6BG55-F1
#
_cell.length_a   1.000
_cell.length_b   1.000
_cell.length_c   1.000
_cell.angle_alpha   90.00
_cell.angle_beta   90.00
_cell.angle_gamma   90.00
#
_symmetry.space_group_name_H-M   'P 1'
#
loop_
_entity.id
_entity.type
_entity.pdbx_description
1 polymer ?
#
loop_
_entity_poly.entity_id
_entity_poly.type
_entity_poly.pdbx_seq_one_letter_code
_entity_poly.pdbx_strand_id
1 'polypeptide(L)'
;QNSIPNMTNSRNPKETTSRNSTMMFISAVVIVAYCSINTIKEFIQMYQQKYFYFLDPINLVSWLLYISVIIMLLPVFIKKDCSVQMSFASIAVFLCWFNLLLLLQRFDQVGIYVVMFLEILQTLIKVLMVFSILIIAFGLAFYILLSKVMAKYYD
;
A
#
# COMPACT_ATOMS: atom_id res chain seq x y z
N GLN A 1 52.87 -19.22 -16.24
CA GLN A 1 51.92 -19.99 -15.40
C GLN A 1 51.45 -19.06 -14.30
N ASN A 2 50.49 -18.18 -14.61
CA ASN A 2 49.96 -17.19 -13.67
C ASN A 2 48.66 -17.73 -13.09
N SER A 3 48.74 -18.26 -11.87
CA SER A 3 47.57 -18.63 -11.08
C SER A 3 47.05 -17.37 -10.39
N ILE A 4 45.96 -16.80 -10.93
CA ILE A 4 45.20 -15.74 -10.26
C ILE A 4 44.53 -16.38 -9.04
N PRO A 5 44.78 -15.91 -7.80
CA PRO A 5 44.07 -16.43 -6.64
C PRO A 5 42.62 -15.93 -6.68
N ASN A 6 41.70 -16.86 -6.87
CA ASN A 6 40.27 -16.61 -6.89
C ASN A 6 39.81 -16.27 -5.46
N MET A 7 39.68 -14.98 -5.15
CA MET A 7 39.06 -14.49 -3.91
C MET A 7 37.55 -14.71 -3.95
N THR A 8 37.10 -15.95 -3.80
CA THR A 8 35.70 -16.23 -3.50
C THR A 8 35.42 -15.93 -2.03
N ASN A 9 35.03 -14.67 -1.81
CA ASN A 9 34.22 -14.08 -0.74
C ASN A 9 33.46 -15.11 0.15
N SER A 10 34.12 -15.66 1.18
CA SER A 10 33.46 -16.38 2.27
C SER A 10 32.90 -15.38 3.29
N ARG A 11 31.85 -14.64 2.90
CA ARG A 11 31.13 -13.76 3.82
C ARG A 11 30.42 -14.60 4.90
N ASN A 12 30.75 -14.36 6.16
CA ASN A 12 30.21 -15.10 7.29
C ASN A 12 28.68 -14.86 7.39
N PRO A 13 27.82 -15.90 7.39
CA PRO A 13 26.36 -15.73 7.37
C PRO A 13 25.84 -14.90 8.55
N LYS A 14 26.46 -15.04 9.72
CA LYS A 14 26.07 -14.32 10.95
C LYS A 14 26.28 -12.81 10.85
N GLU A 15 27.36 -12.36 10.22
CA GLU A 15 27.60 -10.94 9.97
C GLU A 15 26.64 -10.36 8.94
N THR A 16 26.31 -11.15 7.90
CA THR A 16 25.37 -10.72 6.86
C THR A 16 23.95 -10.58 7.41
N THR A 17 23.48 -11.55 8.21
CA THR A 17 22.17 -11.49 8.87
C THR A 17 22.08 -10.37 9.90
N SER A 18 23.11 -10.17 10.72
CA SER A 18 23.15 -9.08 11.71
C SER A 18 23.10 -7.70 11.04
N ARG A 19 23.91 -7.51 9.99
CA ARG A 19 23.96 -6.26 9.22
C ARG A 19 22.62 -5.95 8.55
N ASN A 20 21.98 -6.95 7.95
CA ASN A 20 20.66 -6.79 7.33
C ASN A 20 19.61 -6.37 8.37
N SER A 21 19.62 -6.99 9.55
CA SER A 21 18.72 -6.62 10.66
C SER A 21 18.93 -5.20 11.15
N THR A 22 20.18 -4.73 11.25
CA THR A 22 20.48 -3.35 11.62
C THR A 22 20.00 -2.35 10.55
N MET A 23 20.22 -2.64 9.27
CA MET A 23 19.76 -1.78 8.17
C MET A 23 18.23 -1.70 8.10
N MET A 24 17.53 -2.82 8.31
CA MET A 24 16.07 -2.85 8.41
C MET A 24 15.56 -2.03 9.59
N PHE A 25 16.20 -2.12 10.75
CA PHE A 25 15.80 -1.32 11.92
C PHE A 25 16.01 0.19 11.69
N ILE A 26 17.16 0.60 11.17
CA ILE A 26 17.44 2.01 10.88
C ILE A 26 16.44 2.58 9.88
N SER A 27 16.18 1.87 8.78
CA SER A 27 15.20 2.30 7.78
C SER A 27 13.79 2.38 8.37
N ALA A 28 13.37 1.42 9.18
CA ALA A 28 12.08 1.46 9.87
C ALA A 28 11.95 2.69 10.79
N VAL A 29 12.99 3.02 11.56
CA VAL A 29 12.99 4.21 12.44
C VAL A 29 12.87 5.50 11.63
N VAL A 30 13.61 5.62 10.52
CA VAL A 30 13.54 6.80 9.64
C VAL A 30 12.14 6.95 9.04
N ILE A 31 11.54 5.86 8.57
CA ILE A 31 10.19 5.86 7.99
C ILE A 31 9.16 6.26 9.06
N VAL A 32 9.22 5.67 10.26
CA VAL A 32 8.31 6.03 11.36
C VAL A 32 8.46 7.48 11.77
N ALA A 33 9.69 8.00 11.86
CA ALA A 33 9.92 9.40 12.18
C ALA A 33 9.30 10.33 11.12
N TYR A 34 9.51 10.04 9.83
CA TYR A 34 8.92 10.79 8.72
C TYR A 34 7.38 10.75 8.76
N CYS A 35 6.79 9.56 8.90
CA CYS A 35 5.35 9.40 9.04
C CYS A 35 4.80 10.15 10.24
N SER A 36 5.48 10.11 11.39
CA SER A 36 5.04 10.80 12.60
C SER A 36 4.95 12.32 12.41
N ILE A 37 5.96 12.91 11.74
CA ILE A 37 5.96 14.35 11.43
C ILE A 37 4.79 14.70 10.51
N ASN A 38 4.53 13.89 9.48
CA ASN A 38 3.42 14.14 8.56
C ASN A 38 2.05 13.95 9.23
N THR A 39 1.90 12.93 10.09
CA THR A 39 0.68 12.74 10.88
C THR A 39 0.40 13.94 11.78
N ILE A 40 1.42 14.55 12.39
CA ILE A 40 1.25 15.79 13.17
C ILE A 40 0.72 16.95 12.29
N LYS A 41 1.27 17.11 11.09
CA LYS A 41 0.77 18.13 10.13
C LYS A 41 -0.70 17.90 9.77
N GLU A 42 -1.08 16.66 9.53
CA GLU A 42 -2.44 16.25 9.19
C GLU A 42 -3.41 16.49 10.36
N PHE A 43 -2.98 16.23 11.59
CA PHE A 43 -3.76 16.58 12.79
C PHE A 43 -4.00 18.09 12.91
N ILE A 44 -3.00 18.93 12.59
CA ILE A 44 -3.17 20.39 12.57
C ILE A 44 -4.19 20.80 11.50
N GLN A 45 -4.11 20.22 10.30
CA GLN A 45 -5.06 20.47 9.21
C GLN A 45 -6.48 20.03 9.57
N MET A 46 -6.62 18.85 10.17
CA MET A 46 -7.91 18.32 10.65
C MET A 46 -8.55 19.27 11.66
N TYR A 47 -7.77 19.83 12.60
CA TYR A 47 -8.29 20.81 13.56
C TYR A 47 -8.80 22.10 12.89
N GLN A 48 -8.12 22.56 11.83
CA GLN A 48 -8.48 23.78 11.11
C GLN A 48 -9.70 23.57 10.17
N GLN A 49 -9.76 22.46 9.44
CA GLN A 49 -10.78 22.19 8.41
C GLN A 49 -12.02 21.41 8.89
N LYS A 50 -11.98 20.85 10.11
CA LYS A 50 -13.10 20.14 10.78
C LYS A 50 -13.77 19.09 9.87
N TYR A 51 -15.07 19.22 9.59
CA TYR A 51 -15.85 18.23 8.83
C TYR A 51 -15.48 18.16 7.35
N PHE A 52 -15.08 19.28 6.74
CA PHE A 52 -14.68 19.30 5.33
C PHE A 52 -13.42 18.49 5.07
N TYR A 53 -12.57 18.31 6.09
CA TYR A 53 -11.36 17.50 6.00
C TYR A 53 -11.65 16.02 5.67
N PHE A 54 -12.72 15.45 6.23
CA PHE A 54 -13.08 14.03 6.02
C PHE A 54 -13.71 13.75 4.65
N LEU A 55 -14.15 14.78 3.92
CA LEU A 55 -14.73 14.66 2.59
C LEU A 55 -13.68 14.72 1.48
N ASP A 56 -12.44 15.11 1.79
CA ASP A 56 -11.36 15.18 0.82
C ASP A 56 -10.71 13.79 0.63
N PRO A 57 -10.80 13.19 -0.58
CA PRO A 57 -10.21 11.88 -0.86
C PRO A 57 -8.69 11.83 -0.66
N ILE A 58 -7.99 12.96 -0.85
CA ILE A 58 -6.54 13.04 -0.72
C ILE A 58 -6.14 12.77 0.74
N ASN A 59 -6.87 13.36 1.69
CA ASN A 59 -6.61 13.15 3.12
C ASN A 59 -6.88 11.70 3.53
N LEU A 60 -7.96 11.09 3.00
CA LEU A 60 -8.26 9.68 3.26
C LEU A 60 -7.16 8.74 2.78
N VAL A 61 -6.60 9.00 1.59
CA VAL A 61 -5.46 8.24 1.04
C VAL A 61 -4.23 8.36 1.95
N SER A 62 -3.91 9.57 2.44
CA SER A 62 -2.80 9.79 3.39
C SER A 62 -2.99 8.99 4.68
N TRP A 63 -4.20 8.99 5.25
CA TRP A 63 -4.50 8.20 6.46
C TRP A 63 -4.36 6.71 6.24
N LEU A 64 -4.89 6.19 5.12
CA LEU A 64 -4.73 4.78 4.76
C LEU A 64 -3.26 4.38 4.58
N LEU A 65 -2.44 5.27 4.02
CA LEU A 65 -1.00 5.07 3.88
C LEU A 65 -0.36 4.94 5.27
N TYR A 66 -0.62 5.87 6.19
CA TYR A 66 0.00 5.84 7.53
C TYR A 66 -0.39 4.61 8.33
N ILE A 67 -1.66 4.21 8.31
CA ILE A 67 -2.14 2.99 8.97
C ILE A 67 -1.42 1.76 8.39
N SER A 68 -1.31 1.68 7.07
CA SER A 68 -0.66 0.55 6.39
C SER A 68 0.83 0.46 6.70
N VAL A 69 1.53 1.60 6.78
CA VAL A 69 2.95 1.66 7.16
C VAL A 69 3.16 1.21 8.61
N ILE A 70 2.30 1.63 9.54
CA ILE A 70 2.40 1.22 10.95
C ILE A 70 2.25 -0.30 11.08
N ILE A 71 1.25 -0.90 10.43
CA ILE A 71 1.01 -2.35 10.49
C ILE A 71 2.17 -3.12 9.82
N MET A 72 2.69 -2.61 8.70
CA MET A 72 3.86 -3.19 8.03
C MET A 72 5.11 -3.24 8.92
N LEU A 73 5.33 -2.20 9.74
CA LEU A 73 6.52 -2.07 10.59
C LEU A 73 6.37 -2.70 11.98
N LEU A 74 5.15 -3.06 12.40
CA LEU A 74 4.87 -3.62 13.72
C LEU A 74 5.75 -4.81 14.12
N PRO A 75 6.09 -5.77 13.22
CA PRO A 75 6.97 -6.89 13.56
C PRO A 75 8.41 -6.49 13.89
N VAL A 76 8.90 -5.34 13.41
CA VAL A 76 10.22 -4.79 13.74
C VAL A 76 10.31 -4.40 15.22
N PHE A 77 9.19 -3.94 15.80
CA PHE A 77 9.13 -3.47 17.19
C PHE A 77 8.74 -4.57 18.17
N ILE A 78 7.73 -5.38 17.81
CA ILE A 78 7.14 -6.38 18.72
C ILE A 78 7.82 -7.76 18.56
N LYS A 79 8.69 -7.93 17.54
CA LYS A 79 9.36 -9.21 17.20
C LYS A 79 8.38 -10.38 17.07
N LYS A 80 7.17 -10.07 16.61
CA LYS A 80 6.10 -11.04 16.37
C LYS A 80 5.67 -10.95 14.92
N ASP A 81 5.80 -12.06 14.22
CA ASP A 81 5.32 -12.16 12.85
C ASP A 81 3.80 -12.10 12.82
N CYS A 82 3.29 -11.27 11.90
CA CYS A 82 1.87 -11.09 11.69
C CYS A 82 1.54 -11.54 10.27
N SER A 83 0.61 -12.47 10.10
CA SER A 83 0.24 -13.00 8.78
C SER A 83 -0.23 -11.92 7.81
N VAL A 84 -0.79 -10.83 8.32
CA VAL A 84 -1.29 -9.71 7.50
C VAL A 84 -0.19 -8.73 7.08
N GLN A 85 1.04 -8.87 7.60
CA GLN A 85 2.12 -7.91 7.35
C GLN A 85 2.40 -7.74 5.85
N MET A 86 2.48 -8.83 5.09
CA MET A 86 2.76 -8.75 3.65
C MET A 86 1.64 -8.05 2.88
N SER A 87 0.39 -8.28 3.24
CA SER A 87 -0.75 -7.59 2.63
C SER A 87 -0.66 -6.08 2.88
N PHE A 88 -0.42 -5.66 4.13
CA PHE A 88 -0.25 -4.24 4.46
C PHE A 88 1.01 -3.62 3.87
N ALA A 89 2.09 -4.38 3.70
CA ALA A 89 3.28 -3.93 2.99
C ALA A 89 2.98 -3.60 1.53
N SER A 90 2.23 -4.48 0.83
CA SER A 90 1.84 -4.23 -0.55
C SER A 90 0.93 -3.01 -0.69
N ILE A 91 -0.01 -2.84 0.23
CA ILE A 91 -0.91 -1.67 0.29
C ILE A 91 -0.11 -0.40 0.58
N ALA A 92 0.82 -0.42 1.54
CA ALA A 92 1.66 0.72 1.89
C ALA A 92 2.52 1.17 0.69
N VAL A 93 3.12 0.22 -0.04
CA VAL A 93 3.92 0.54 -1.24
C VAL A 93 3.05 1.14 -2.33
N PHE A 94 1.89 0.53 -2.62
CA PHE A 94 0.95 1.07 -3.60
C PHE A 94 0.49 2.49 -3.25
N LEU A 95 0.05 2.70 -2.01
CA LEU A 95 -0.40 4.01 -1.53
C LEU A 95 0.73 5.03 -1.48
N CYS A 96 1.98 4.62 -1.23
CA CYS A 96 3.13 5.53 -1.27
C CYS A 96 3.35 6.11 -2.67
N TRP A 97 3.36 5.24 -3.69
CA TRP A 97 3.45 5.66 -5.09
C TRP A 97 2.23 6.45 -5.54
N PHE A 98 1.03 6.06 -5.08
CA PHE A 98 -0.18 6.82 -5.37
C PHE A 98 -0.16 8.21 -4.71
N ASN A 99 0.31 8.31 -3.47
CA ASN A 99 0.49 9.59 -2.78
C ASN A 99 1.56 10.45 -3.47
N LEU A 100 2.62 9.85 -4.01
CA LEU A 100 3.58 10.55 -4.87
C LEU A 100 2.90 11.11 -6.12
N LEU A 101 2.02 10.33 -6.76
CA LEU A 101 1.22 10.80 -7.90
C LEU A 101 0.36 12.01 -7.49
N LEU A 102 -0.31 11.96 -6.33
CA LEU A 102 -1.07 13.10 -5.81
C LEU A 102 -0.17 14.32 -5.52
N LEU A 103 1.05 14.11 -5.02
CA LEU A 103 2.01 15.19 -4.80
C LEU A 103 2.43 15.85 -6.12
N LEU A 104 2.52 15.07 -7.20
CA LEU A 104 2.86 15.59 -8.54
C LEU A 104 1.81 16.57 -9.09
N GLN A 105 0.58 16.54 -8.58
CA GLN A 105 -0.47 17.52 -8.91
C GLN A 105 -0.04 18.97 -8.66
N ARG A 106 0.87 19.20 -7.71
CA ARG A 106 1.29 20.55 -7.30
C ARG A 106 2.33 21.19 -8.23
N PHE A 107 2.84 20.47 -9.23
CA PHE A 107 3.80 21.01 -10.20
C PHE A 107 3.09 21.51 -11.46
N ASP A 108 3.43 22.70 -11.95
CA ASP A 108 2.68 23.34 -13.05
C ASP A 108 2.71 22.54 -14.37
N GLN A 109 3.84 21.92 -14.72
CA GLN A 109 3.98 21.19 -15.99
C GLN A 109 3.39 19.78 -15.94
N VAL A 110 3.61 19.05 -14.85
CA VAL A 110 3.20 17.64 -14.71
C VAL A 110 1.80 17.54 -14.10
N GLY A 111 1.45 18.47 -13.21
CA GLY A 111 0.24 18.43 -12.41
C GLY A 111 -1.04 18.47 -13.22
N ILE A 112 -1.08 19.20 -14.33
CA ILE A 112 -2.26 19.22 -15.21
C ILE A 112 -2.59 17.83 -15.77
N TYR A 113 -1.59 17.03 -16.12
CA TYR A 113 -1.78 15.67 -16.60
C TYR A 113 -2.26 14.75 -15.48
N VAL A 114 -1.72 14.95 -14.27
CA VAL A 114 -2.14 14.19 -13.07
C VAL A 114 -3.60 14.47 -12.73
N VAL A 115 -4.02 15.74 -12.70
CA VAL A 115 -5.43 16.12 -12.44
C VAL A 115 -6.34 15.46 -13.45
N MET A 116 -6.01 15.57 -14.74
CA MET A 116 -6.80 14.97 -15.81
C MET A 116 -6.90 13.44 -15.67
N PHE A 117 -5.81 12.77 -15.31
CA PHE A 117 -5.81 11.34 -15.03
C PHE A 117 -6.75 10.99 -13.85
N LEU A 118 -6.72 11.75 -12.76
CA LEU A 118 -7.58 11.53 -11.60
C LEU A 118 -9.07 11.78 -11.91
N GLU A 119 -9.39 12.78 -12.72
CA GLU A 119 -10.75 13.02 -13.20
C GLU A 119 -11.27 11.83 -14.02
N ILE A 120 -10.46 11.32 -14.95
CA ILE A 120 -10.80 10.12 -15.73
C ILE A 120 -10.98 8.92 -14.78
N LEU A 121 -10.06 8.70 -13.84
CA LEU A 121 -10.16 7.63 -12.86
C LEU A 121 -11.47 7.72 -12.06
N GLN A 122 -11.88 8.92 -11.66
CA GLN A 122 -13.15 9.13 -10.97
C GLN A 122 -14.35 8.74 -11.83
N THR A 123 -14.34 9.10 -13.11
CA THR A 123 -15.41 8.68 -14.04
C THR A 123 -15.43 7.16 -14.22
N LEU A 124 -14.27 6.51 -14.32
CA LEU A 124 -14.16 5.04 -14.42
C LEU A 124 -14.74 4.36 -13.17
N ILE A 125 -14.42 4.85 -11.97
CA ILE A 125 -14.97 4.32 -10.73
C ILE A 125 -16.51 4.42 -10.71
N LYS A 126 -17.07 5.56 -11.16
CA LYS A 126 -18.54 5.72 -11.27
C LYS A 126 -19.16 4.70 -12.21
N VAL A 127 -18.56 4.48 -13.38
CA VAL A 127 -19.04 3.48 -14.35
C VAL A 127 -18.92 2.06 -13.79
N LEU A 128 -17.81 1.73 -13.14
CA LEU A 128 -17.60 0.43 -12.48
C LEU A 128 -18.61 0.18 -11.36
N MET A 129 -18.97 1.21 -10.58
CA MET A 129 -20.02 1.08 -9.56
C MET A 129 -21.37 0.71 -10.17
N VAL A 130 -21.76 1.33 -11.28
CA VAL A 130 -23.00 0.94 -11.99
C VAL A 130 -22.88 -0.49 -12.53
N PHE A 131 -21.75 -0.83 -13.13
CA PHE A 131 -21.51 -2.16 -13.71
C PHE A 131 -21.45 -3.27 -12.66
N SER A 132 -21.08 -2.95 -11.42
CA SER A 132 -21.02 -3.91 -10.31
C SER A 132 -22.36 -4.61 -10.04
N ILE A 133 -23.49 -3.96 -10.32
CA ILE A 133 -24.84 -4.54 -10.19
C ILE A 133 -24.95 -5.78 -11.09
N LEU A 134 -24.48 -5.68 -12.33
CA LEU A 134 -24.49 -6.78 -13.29
C LEU A 134 -23.52 -7.88 -12.86
N ILE A 135 -22.32 -7.52 -12.40
CA ILE A 135 -21.33 -8.49 -11.90
C ILE A 135 -21.91 -9.31 -10.74
N ILE A 136 -22.60 -8.67 -9.80
CA ILE A 136 -23.23 -9.34 -8.66
C ILE A 136 -24.40 -10.22 -9.13
N ALA A 137 -25.26 -9.72 -10.02
CA ALA A 137 -26.39 -10.48 -10.54
C ALA A 137 -25.94 -11.76 -11.27
N PHE A 138 -24.97 -11.62 -12.18
CA PHE A 138 -24.38 -12.76 -12.87
C PHE A 138 -23.63 -13.70 -11.92
N GLY A 139 -22.87 -13.14 -10.97
CA GLY A 139 -22.17 -13.92 -9.94
C GLY A 139 -23.10 -14.80 -9.12
N LEU A 140 -24.25 -14.26 -8.69
CA LEU A 140 -25.28 -15.00 -7.97
C LEU A 140 -25.99 -16.04 -8.84
N ALA A 141 -26.33 -15.69 -10.09
CA ALA A 141 -26.95 -16.63 -11.02
C ALA A 141 -26.04 -17.84 -11.29
N PHE A 142 -24.75 -17.60 -11.54
CA PHE A 142 -23.77 -18.67 -11.73
C PHE A 142 -23.52 -19.47 -10.46
N TYR A 143 -23.50 -18.84 -9.29
CA TYR A 143 -23.39 -19.55 -8.02
C TYR A 143 -24.55 -20.56 -7.83
N ILE A 144 -25.78 -20.15 -8.11
CA ILE A 144 -26.96 -21.05 -8.04
C ILE A 144 -26.88 -22.16 -9.11
N LEU A 145 -26.47 -21.81 -10.34
CA LEU A 145 -26.36 -22.79 -11.41
C LEU A 145 -25.30 -23.87 -11.10
N LEU A 146 -24.11 -23.44 -10.67
CA LEU A 146 -22.99 -24.34 -10.37
C LEU A 146 -23.23 -25.16 -9.10
N SER A 147 -23.86 -24.59 -8.08
CA SER A 147 -24.22 -25.35 -6.87
C SER A 147 -25.19 -26.50 -7.18
N LYS A 148 -26.17 -26.29 -8.08
CA LYS A 148 -27.06 -27.36 -8.56
C LYS A 148 -26.33 -28.44 -9.35
N VAL A 149 -25.40 -28.06 -10.23
CA VAL A 149 -24.61 -29.02 -11.02
C VAL A 149 -23.72 -29.87 -10.10
N MET A 150 -23.05 -29.25 -9.12
CA MET A 150 -22.18 -29.96 -8.17
C MET A 150 -22.99 -30.92 -7.27
N ALA A 151 -24.18 -30.51 -6.82
CA ALA A 151 -25.06 -31.39 -6.03
C ALA A 151 -25.46 -32.65 -6.82
N LYS A 152 -25.78 -32.51 -8.11
CA LYS A 152 -26.14 -33.64 -8.98
C LYS A 152 -24.97 -34.57 -9.32
N TYR A 153 -23.73 -34.14 -9.14
CA TYR A 153 -22.55 -34.96 -9.41
C TYR A 153 -22.12 -35.83 -8.22
N TYR A 154 -22.57 -35.48 -7.01
CA TYR A 154 -22.26 -36.20 -5.77
C TYR A 154 -23.37 -37.15 -5.30
N ASP A 155 -24.55 -37.12 -5.93
CA ASP A 155 -25.62 -38.13 -5.82
C ASP A 155 -25.54 -39.13 -6.99
#